data_AF-R6XIN3-F1
#
_entry.id   AF-R6XIN3-F1
#
_cell.length_a   1.000
_cell.length_b   1.000
_cell.length_c   1.000
_cell.angle_alpha   90.00
_cell.angle_beta   90.00
_cell.angle_gamma   90.00
#
_symmetry.space_group_name_H-M   'P 1'
#
loop_
_entity.id
_entity.type
_entity.pdbx_description
1 polymer ?
#
loop_
_entity_poly.entity_id
_entity_poly.type
_entity_poly.pdbx_seq_one_letter_code
_entity_poly.pdbx_strand_id
1 'polypeptide(L)'
;MKKLNNFILFPLILGTTCLVCGGVVSAINYAVSGKIAENSSGKVAKTIKSVFVGSKEVKLVYDTTSDDPALNTNPKPFDSHIVQYYSVVTADEKTGHAYLLKTDKGFSGTITVLACFLDNNMIGLSYIEGDEDSLGVSEVNKLASYVNQGNPYVSGSDFSSFTTSAGASAKSTLPVLEKAINAALADISVRSSDLNFNITAEVSLKEEGFDYVTYSVKTTAGDTDDYDDQYQNLEGEFTFVYSINEASYKLYRINVTKHSSNSEDDYGSSILDGTATDAFTQTLIAPAISGDGVDFSKYSQPLAAIASDKTYFTSDSKALGTAYTLYSMIYEAGQNFTAYNKETNAAIKIDDTHYRARVFNGTYGKLDLVATIDPVNRTVLSVEYKAYSAVAYYDNFGVDIIKGNTNSANTKRNDFVKNYVKFPAEGLSFDTFKNVNIDEVTVGTGATFTASGYLQAMQLIVAEFEKGAN
;
A
#
# COMPACT_ATOMS: atom_id res chain seq x y z
N MET A 1 12.12 82.73 26.56
CA MET A 1 11.35 81.47 26.52
C MET A 1 11.47 80.79 27.88
N LYS A 2 10.37 80.31 28.50
CA LYS A 2 10.47 79.47 29.71
C LYS A 2 11.10 78.14 29.29
N LYS A 3 12.15 77.68 29.98
CA LYS A 3 12.68 76.32 29.78
C LYS A 3 11.58 75.32 30.13
N LEU A 4 11.21 74.46 29.19
CA LEU A 4 10.27 73.36 29.46
C LEU A 4 10.92 72.45 30.49
N ASN A 5 10.20 72.10 31.55
CA ASN A 5 10.75 71.24 32.61
C ASN A 5 11.05 69.85 32.04
N ASN A 6 12.15 69.21 32.45
CA ASN A 6 12.56 67.90 31.93
C ASN A 6 11.47 66.83 32.14
N PHE A 7 10.68 66.96 33.22
CA PHE A 7 9.50 66.13 33.50
C PHE A 7 8.38 66.21 32.44
N ILE A 8 8.35 67.26 31.61
CA ILE A 8 7.41 67.42 30.48
C ILE A 8 8.10 67.09 29.15
N LEU A 9 9.38 67.47 29.02
CA LEU A 9 10.15 67.24 27.80
C LEU A 9 10.40 65.74 27.54
N PHE A 10 10.70 64.96 28.56
CA PHE A 10 11.02 63.53 28.41
C PHE A 10 9.81 62.69 27.97
N PRO A 11 8.60 62.81 28.57
CA PRO A 11 7.40 62.15 28.05
C PRO A 11 7.01 62.61 26.63
N LEU A 12 7.25 63.88 26.28
CA LEU A 12 6.95 64.41 24.94
C LEU A 12 7.87 63.80 23.86
N ILE A 13 9.19 63.71 24.14
CA ILE A 13 10.16 63.07 23.24
C ILE A 13 9.89 61.56 23.15
N LEU A 14 9.61 60.89 24.28
CA LEU A 14 9.26 59.47 24.28
C LEU A 14 7.98 59.21 23.49
N GLY A 15 6.94 60.03 23.67
CA GLY A 15 5.68 59.94 22.94
C GLY A 15 5.83 60.14 21.43
N THR A 16 6.59 61.15 21.01
CA THR A 16 6.87 61.38 19.57
C THR A 16 7.75 60.27 18.96
N THR A 17 8.73 59.77 19.70
CA THR A 17 9.56 58.62 19.27
C THR A 17 8.72 57.35 19.12
N CYS A 18 7.84 57.06 20.09
CA CYS A 18 6.93 55.91 20.00
C CYS A 18 5.93 56.05 18.85
N LEU A 19 5.45 57.26 18.56
CA LEU A 19 4.54 57.52 17.44
C LEU A 19 5.24 57.33 16.09
N VAL A 20 6.50 57.77 15.96
CA VAL A 20 7.31 57.51 14.75
C VAL A 20 7.63 56.02 14.60
N CYS A 21 8.10 55.34 15.66
CA CYS A 21 8.42 53.92 15.61
C CYS A 21 7.18 53.07 15.32
N GLY A 22 6.07 53.32 16.01
CA GLY A 22 4.80 52.65 15.78
C GLY A 22 4.23 52.92 14.38
N GLY A 23 4.34 54.16 13.89
CA GLY A 23 3.95 54.53 12.52
C GLY A 23 4.77 53.81 11.45
N VAL A 24 6.11 53.74 11.61
CA VAL A 24 7.00 53.04 10.67
C VAL A 24 6.75 51.53 10.68
N VAL A 25 6.65 50.90 11.86
CA VAL A 25 6.33 49.46 11.97
C VAL A 25 4.97 49.15 11.36
N SER A 26 3.95 49.97 11.63
CA SER A 26 2.60 49.78 11.06
C SER A 26 2.59 49.97 9.53
N ALA A 27 3.32 50.96 9.01
CA ALA A 27 3.42 51.20 7.57
C ALA A 27 4.14 50.06 6.83
N ILE A 28 5.24 49.53 7.39
CA ILE A 28 5.94 48.36 6.84
C ILE A 28 5.01 47.14 6.89
N ASN A 29 4.37 46.89 8.03
CA ASN A 29 3.52 45.71 8.21
C ASN A 29 2.20 45.76 7.43
N TYR A 30 1.72 46.94 7.03
CA TYR A 30 0.50 47.09 6.22
C TYR A 30 0.77 47.18 4.71
N ALA A 31 1.83 47.90 4.28
CA ALA A 31 2.06 48.20 2.86
C ALA A 31 3.13 47.33 2.20
N VAL A 32 3.99 46.66 2.97
CA VAL A 32 5.21 46.01 2.46
C VAL A 32 5.23 44.51 2.76
N SER A 33 4.73 44.05 3.92
CA SER A 33 4.66 42.64 4.32
C SER A 33 4.11 41.71 3.23
N GLY A 34 2.91 41.99 2.72
CA GLY A 34 2.27 41.18 1.66
C GLY A 34 3.06 41.16 0.36
N LYS A 35 3.75 42.26 0.01
CA LYS A 35 4.63 42.32 -1.16
C LYS A 35 5.95 41.57 -0.97
N ILE A 36 6.46 41.47 0.26
CA ILE A 36 7.63 40.65 0.57
C ILE A 36 7.26 39.17 0.44
N ALA A 37 6.13 38.75 1.02
CA ALA A 37 5.61 37.39 0.91
C ALA A 37 5.33 36.98 -0.55
N GLU A 38 4.64 37.84 -1.32
CA GLU A 38 4.35 37.60 -2.75
C GLU A 38 5.64 37.46 -3.59
N ASN A 39 6.66 38.31 -3.33
CA ASN A 39 7.96 38.19 -3.99
C ASN A 39 8.72 36.91 -3.60
N SER A 40 8.63 36.47 -2.34
CA SER A 40 9.28 35.24 -1.85
C SER A 40 8.65 34.00 -2.50
N SER A 41 7.33 33.87 -2.45
CA SER A 41 6.59 32.78 -3.12
C SER A 41 6.75 32.79 -4.65
N GLY A 42 6.77 33.97 -5.28
CA GLY A 42 7.05 34.11 -6.71
C GLY A 42 8.47 33.68 -7.09
N LYS A 43 9.46 33.96 -6.22
CA LYS A 43 10.85 33.51 -6.37
C LYS A 43 10.98 31.99 -6.22
N VAL A 44 10.28 31.38 -5.25
CA VAL A 44 10.22 29.92 -5.08
C VAL A 44 9.65 29.24 -6.33
N ALA A 45 8.44 29.61 -6.76
CA ALA A 45 7.78 28.99 -7.91
C ALA A 45 8.56 29.15 -9.22
N LYS A 46 9.22 30.30 -9.43
CA LYS A 46 10.11 30.54 -10.57
C LYS A 46 11.37 29.66 -10.51
N THR A 47 11.95 29.48 -9.33
CA THR A 47 13.18 28.70 -9.14
C THR A 47 12.91 27.20 -9.39
N ILE A 48 11.82 26.65 -8.84
CA ILE A 48 11.41 25.25 -9.10
C ILE A 48 11.32 24.99 -10.62
N LYS A 49 10.60 25.85 -11.36
CA LYS A 49 10.45 25.74 -12.82
C LYS A 49 11.75 25.90 -13.62
N SER A 50 12.75 26.61 -13.08
CA SER A 50 14.07 26.73 -13.71
C SER A 50 14.99 25.53 -13.46
N VAL A 51 14.79 24.78 -12.37
CA VAL A 51 15.56 23.56 -12.06
C VAL A 51 14.93 22.33 -12.70
N PHE A 52 13.59 22.21 -12.63
CA PHE A 52 12.83 21.15 -13.28
C PHE A 52 12.32 21.61 -14.65
N VAL A 53 13.25 21.84 -15.58
CA VAL A 53 12.94 22.31 -16.94
C VAL A 53 11.95 21.34 -17.62
N GLY A 54 10.78 21.84 -18.00
CA GLY A 54 9.73 21.03 -18.63
C GLY A 54 8.81 20.28 -17.66
N SER A 55 8.81 20.58 -16.36
CA SER A 55 7.86 20.03 -15.38
C SER A 55 6.40 20.10 -15.88
N LYS A 56 5.69 18.97 -15.85
CA LYS A 56 4.25 18.88 -16.17
C LYS A 56 3.40 19.53 -15.07
N GLU A 57 3.73 19.26 -13.81
CA GLU A 57 3.00 19.73 -12.63
C GLU A 57 3.97 20.12 -11.51
N VAL A 58 3.60 21.15 -10.74
CA VAL A 58 4.24 21.52 -9.47
C VAL A 58 3.13 21.72 -8.45
N LYS A 59 3.11 20.91 -7.40
CA LYS A 59 2.08 20.90 -6.36
C LYS A 59 2.70 21.21 -5.01
N LEU A 60 2.20 22.25 -4.32
CA LEU A 60 2.46 22.44 -2.89
C LEU A 60 1.76 21.33 -2.12
N VAL A 61 2.50 20.65 -1.25
CA VAL A 61 2.01 19.51 -0.46
C VAL A 61 1.98 19.83 1.04
N TYR A 62 2.88 20.71 1.50
CA TYR A 62 3.03 21.06 2.90
C TYR A 62 3.45 22.52 3.09
N ASP A 63 2.85 23.23 4.05
CA ASP A 63 3.23 24.60 4.42
C ASP A 63 2.98 24.89 5.91
N THR A 64 4.07 24.94 6.69
CA THR A 64 4.07 25.31 8.13
C THR A 64 3.45 26.68 8.44
N THR A 65 3.30 27.55 7.45
CA THR A 65 2.84 28.94 7.60
C THR A 65 1.40 29.15 7.13
N SER A 66 0.75 28.11 6.61
CA SER A 66 -0.64 28.14 6.15
C SER A 66 -1.61 27.67 7.24
N ASP A 67 -2.73 28.37 7.41
CA ASP A 67 -3.87 27.92 8.21
C ASP A 67 -4.80 26.94 7.44
N ASP A 68 -4.51 26.64 6.16
CA ASP A 68 -5.29 25.69 5.37
C ASP A 68 -5.08 24.26 5.90
N PRO A 69 -6.12 23.58 6.44
CA PRO A 69 -5.99 22.22 6.93
C PRO A 69 -5.63 21.24 5.80
N ALA A 70 -6.03 21.50 4.54
CA ALA A 70 -5.74 20.62 3.40
C ALA A 70 -4.25 20.62 2.98
N LEU A 71 -3.46 21.61 3.43
CA LEU A 71 -2.00 21.66 3.28
C LEU A 71 -1.25 21.14 4.53
N ASN A 72 -2.00 20.72 5.56
CA ASN A 72 -1.47 20.39 6.89
C ASN A 72 -2.07 19.09 7.48
N THR A 73 -2.66 18.19 6.66
CA THR A 73 -3.32 16.96 7.13
C THR A 73 -2.37 15.84 7.61
N ASN A 74 -1.06 16.07 7.72
CA ASN A 74 -0.08 15.04 8.10
C ASN A 74 0.83 15.53 9.25
N PRO A 75 0.95 14.81 10.38
CA PRO A 75 1.60 15.33 11.57
C PRO A 75 3.14 15.31 11.49
N LYS A 76 3.78 16.28 12.16
CA LYS A 76 5.23 16.30 12.40
C LYS A 76 5.58 15.35 13.57
N PRO A 77 6.79 14.73 13.58
CA PRO A 77 8.05 15.46 13.71
C PRO A 77 9.04 15.29 12.56
N PHE A 78 8.64 15.61 11.32
CA PHE A 78 9.64 16.02 10.32
C PHE A 78 10.35 17.29 10.78
N ASP A 79 11.65 17.40 10.53
CA ASP A 79 12.53 18.37 11.17
C ASP A 79 11.98 19.81 11.11
N SER A 80 12.11 20.54 12.22
CA SER A 80 11.93 22.00 12.33
C SER A 80 12.56 22.83 11.19
N HIS A 81 13.62 22.33 10.56
CA HIS A 81 14.25 22.96 9.40
C HIS A 81 13.35 23.01 8.14
N ILE A 82 12.34 22.14 8.01
CA ILE A 82 11.45 22.10 6.83
C ILE A 82 10.23 23.02 7.02
N VAL A 83 10.12 24.03 6.15
CA VAL A 83 9.07 25.07 6.15
C VAL A 83 7.95 24.77 5.16
N GLN A 84 8.30 24.42 3.91
CA GLN A 84 7.36 24.02 2.85
C GLN A 84 7.93 22.84 2.05
N TYR A 85 7.06 21.99 1.51
CA TYR A 85 7.42 20.93 0.57
C TYR A 85 6.50 20.92 -0.66
N TYR A 86 7.12 20.78 -1.83
CA TYR A 86 6.50 20.70 -3.14
C TYR A 86 6.87 19.39 -3.85
N SER A 87 5.86 18.72 -4.41
CA SER A 87 6.04 17.61 -5.34
C SER A 87 6.02 18.14 -6.78
N VAL A 88 6.90 17.62 -7.64
CA VAL A 88 7.07 18.04 -9.03
C VAL A 88 7.00 16.81 -9.93
N VAL A 89 6.17 16.85 -10.97
CA VAL A 89 6.15 15.81 -12.01
C VAL A 89 6.96 16.31 -13.20
N THR A 90 8.03 15.60 -13.54
CA THR A 90 8.92 15.98 -14.65
C THR A 90 8.33 15.60 -16.03
N ALA A 91 8.97 16.03 -17.11
CA ALA A 91 8.54 15.70 -18.48
C ALA A 91 8.55 14.18 -18.76
N ASP A 92 9.53 13.48 -18.18
CA ASP A 92 9.76 12.04 -18.21
C ASP A 92 9.02 11.26 -17.11
N GLU A 93 8.01 11.89 -16.46
CA GLU A 93 7.11 11.27 -15.48
C GLU A 93 7.77 10.79 -14.17
N LYS A 94 8.99 11.26 -13.90
CA LYS A 94 9.61 11.11 -12.57
C LYS A 94 8.99 12.07 -11.56
N THR A 95 9.09 11.68 -10.29
CA THR A 95 8.79 12.56 -9.16
C THR A 95 10.06 13.27 -8.71
N GLY A 96 10.04 14.60 -8.82
CA GLY A 96 11.00 15.51 -8.21
C GLY A 96 10.45 16.09 -6.92
N HIS A 97 11.34 16.49 -6.03
CA HIS A 97 11.01 17.00 -4.70
C HIS A 97 11.66 18.37 -4.50
N ALA A 98 10.95 19.36 -3.95
CA ALA A 98 11.52 20.66 -3.63
C ALA A 98 11.09 21.15 -2.24
N TYR A 99 12.05 21.64 -1.47
CA TYR A 99 11.88 21.98 -0.06
C TYR A 99 12.31 23.41 0.20
N LEU A 100 11.44 24.18 0.83
CA LEU A 100 11.84 25.43 1.49
C LEU A 100 12.34 25.08 2.89
N LEU A 101 13.63 25.32 3.11
CA LEU A 101 14.35 24.96 4.32
C LEU A 101 14.81 26.22 5.03
N LYS A 102 14.65 26.28 6.35
CA LYS A 102 15.18 27.35 7.21
C LYS A 102 16.24 26.76 8.13
N THR A 103 17.46 27.30 8.08
CA THR A 103 18.59 26.82 8.89
C THR A 103 18.44 27.21 10.36
N ASP A 104 19.11 26.45 11.24
CA ASP A 104 19.59 26.97 12.52
C ASP A 104 20.41 28.27 12.33
N LYS A 105 20.64 29.01 13.43
CA LYS A 105 21.45 30.22 13.37
C LYS A 105 22.92 29.88 13.07
N GLY A 106 23.45 30.45 11.99
CA GLY A 106 24.87 30.41 11.64
C GLY A 106 25.67 31.46 12.39
N PHE A 107 26.25 32.43 11.68
CA PHE A 107 27.13 33.43 12.29
C PHE A 107 26.37 34.61 12.94
N SER A 108 25.60 35.36 12.15
CA SER A 108 24.75 36.45 12.59
C SER A 108 23.26 36.08 12.64
N GLY A 109 22.79 35.20 11.75
CA GLY A 109 21.36 34.90 11.58
C GLY A 109 21.03 33.52 11.01
N THR A 110 19.75 33.32 10.66
CA THR A 110 19.26 32.12 9.94
C THR A 110 19.15 32.41 8.45
N ILE A 111 19.25 31.37 7.61
CA ILE A 111 19.00 31.44 6.17
C ILE A 111 17.78 30.60 5.80
N THR A 112 16.96 31.10 4.88
CA THR A 112 15.95 30.32 4.16
C THR A 112 16.44 30.01 2.75
N VAL A 113 16.55 28.73 2.40
CA VAL A 113 16.93 28.23 1.07
C VAL A 113 15.83 27.39 0.45
N LEU A 114 15.80 27.32 -0.88
CA LEU A 114 15.05 26.33 -1.63
C LEU A 114 16.04 25.27 -2.14
N ALA A 115 15.84 24.01 -1.77
CA ALA A 115 16.61 22.87 -2.26
C ALA A 115 15.72 21.97 -3.13
N CYS A 116 16.21 21.58 -4.30
CA CYS A 116 15.49 20.80 -5.31
C CYS A 116 16.22 19.48 -5.56
N PHE A 117 15.47 18.38 -5.63
CA PHE A 117 15.99 17.02 -5.65
C PHE A 117 15.29 16.16 -6.71
N LEU A 118 16.05 15.24 -7.31
CA LEU A 118 15.57 14.24 -8.27
C LEU A 118 16.41 12.97 -8.08
N ASP A 119 15.78 11.80 -8.15
CA ASP A 119 16.43 10.50 -7.92
C ASP A 119 17.29 10.49 -6.62
N ASN A 120 16.74 11.01 -5.51
CA ASN A 120 17.38 11.21 -4.19
C ASN A 120 18.65 12.09 -4.15
N ASN A 121 18.94 12.83 -5.22
CA ASN A 121 20.11 13.70 -5.33
C ASN A 121 19.69 15.17 -5.40
N MET A 122 20.41 16.08 -4.73
CA MET A 122 20.13 17.51 -4.81
C MET A 122 20.65 18.06 -6.16
N ILE A 123 19.73 18.49 -7.02
CA ILE A 123 19.98 18.98 -8.39
C ILE A 123 19.84 20.50 -8.53
N GLY A 124 19.54 21.21 -7.44
CA GLY A 124 19.56 22.68 -7.41
C GLY A 124 19.40 23.20 -5.99
N LEU A 125 20.03 24.34 -5.71
CA LEU A 125 19.93 25.07 -4.45
C LEU A 125 19.78 26.56 -4.75
N SER A 126 19.02 27.31 -3.94
CA SER A 126 18.83 28.75 -4.13
C SER A 126 18.59 29.46 -2.79
N TYR A 127 19.33 30.55 -2.55
CA TYR A 127 19.08 31.44 -1.42
C TYR A 127 17.77 32.22 -1.64
N ILE A 128 16.83 32.11 -0.71
CA ILE A 128 15.56 32.84 -0.76
C ILE A 128 15.67 34.15 0.04
N GLU A 129 15.93 34.06 1.35
CA GLU A 129 15.99 35.17 2.30
C GLU A 129 16.77 34.76 3.57
N GLY A 130 17.03 35.70 4.49
CA GLY A 130 17.76 35.42 5.73
C GLY A 130 18.39 36.65 6.39
N ASP A 131 18.83 36.47 7.64
CA ASP A 131 19.47 37.50 8.49
C ASP A 131 20.99 37.23 8.66
N GLU A 132 21.55 36.32 7.86
CA GLU A 132 22.98 36.02 7.83
C GLU A 132 23.77 37.14 7.14
N ASP A 133 25.03 37.31 7.54
CA ASP A 133 25.89 38.32 6.94
C ASP A 133 26.18 38.06 5.44
N SER A 134 26.64 39.10 4.75
CA SER A 134 26.95 39.02 3.32
C SER A 134 28.03 37.98 2.96
N LEU A 135 28.84 37.53 3.91
CA LEU A 135 29.86 36.50 3.68
C LEU A 135 29.23 35.11 3.73
N GLY A 136 28.42 34.81 4.75
CA GLY A 136 27.65 33.57 4.84
C GLY A 136 26.72 33.40 3.63
N VAL A 137 25.95 34.44 3.28
CA VAL A 137 25.10 34.45 2.08
C VAL A 137 25.93 34.30 0.79
N SER A 138 27.15 34.84 0.72
CA SER A 138 28.01 34.65 -0.46
C SER A 138 28.47 33.20 -0.63
N GLU A 139 28.73 32.44 0.44
CA GLU A 139 29.11 31.03 0.31
C GLU A 139 27.93 30.15 -0.09
N VAL A 140 26.73 30.41 0.44
CA VAL A 140 25.51 29.70 -0.01
C VAL A 140 25.26 29.92 -1.51
N ASN A 141 25.47 31.15 -2.01
CA ASN A 141 25.33 31.44 -3.44
C ASN A 141 26.43 30.79 -4.30
N LYS A 142 27.66 30.64 -3.80
CA LYS A 142 28.70 29.86 -4.50
C LYS A 142 28.30 28.39 -4.59
N LEU A 143 27.89 27.77 -3.49
CA LEU A 143 27.41 26.39 -3.46
C LEU A 143 26.24 26.18 -4.44
N ALA A 144 25.25 27.08 -4.42
CA ALA A 144 24.12 27.10 -5.34
C ALA A 144 24.54 27.19 -6.82
N SER A 145 25.67 27.83 -7.14
CA SER A 145 26.19 27.89 -8.51
C SER A 145 26.90 26.60 -8.98
N TYR A 146 27.33 25.75 -8.05
CA TYR A 146 27.93 24.45 -8.36
C TYR A 146 26.90 23.33 -8.49
N VAL A 147 25.89 23.30 -7.62
CA VAL A 147 24.87 22.23 -7.59
C VAL A 147 23.89 22.39 -8.76
N ASN A 148 23.90 21.41 -9.67
CA ASN A 148 22.99 21.33 -10.81
C ASN A 148 22.80 19.87 -11.25
N GLN A 149 21.90 19.56 -12.19
CA GLN A 149 21.66 18.18 -12.66
C GLN A 149 22.92 17.44 -13.17
N GLY A 150 23.92 18.15 -13.70
CA GLY A 150 25.20 17.56 -14.14
C GLY A 150 26.24 17.41 -13.03
N ASN A 151 26.09 18.14 -11.92
CA ASN A 151 26.90 18.04 -10.70
C ASN A 151 25.97 18.00 -9.47
N PRO A 152 25.24 16.90 -9.26
CA PRO A 152 24.36 16.77 -8.10
C PRO A 152 25.16 16.69 -6.80
N TYR A 153 24.57 17.17 -5.71
CA TYR A 153 25.04 16.85 -4.36
C TYR A 153 24.35 15.57 -3.86
N VAL A 154 25.16 14.62 -3.39
CA VAL A 154 24.74 13.29 -2.91
C VAL A 154 24.93 13.23 -1.39
N SER A 155 24.03 12.56 -0.67
CA SER A 155 24.17 12.36 0.79
C SER A 155 25.55 11.80 1.16
N GLY A 156 26.17 12.33 2.23
CA GLY A 156 27.53 11.98 2.65
C GLY A 156 28.66 12.62 1.83
N SER A 157 28.35 13.45 0.83
CA SER A 157 29.37 14.29 0.17
C SER A 157 29.81 15.41 1.10
N ASP A 158 31.08 15.45 1.48
CA ASP A 158 31.57 16.46 2.42
C ASP A 158 31.57 17.88 1.81
N PHE A 159 30.80 18.80 2.38
CA PHE A 159 30.82 20.22 1.99
C PHE A 159 32.21 20.87 2.19
N SER A 160 33.14 20.25 2.92
CA SER A 160 34.50 20.76 3.14
C SER A 160 35.28 21.02 1.84
N SER A 161 34.98 20.33 0.74
CA SER A 161 35.62 20.62 -0.56
C SER A 161 35.36 22.05 -1.05
N PHE A 162 34.24 22.66 -0.64
CA PHE A 162 33.89 24.05 -0.93
C PHE A 162 34.48 25.05 0.08
N THR A 163 35.08 24.59 1.18
CA THR A 163 35.54 25.46 2.30
C THR A 163 36.96 26.02 2.15
N THR A 164 37.64 25.76 1.03
CA THR A 164 39.09 25.97 0.85
C THR A 164 39.60 27.42 0.96
N SER A 165 38.72 28.42 1.06
CA SER A 165 39.12 29.81 1.37
C SER A 165 38.05 30.62 2.12
N ALA A 166 37.25 29.97 2.98
CA ALA A 166 36.07 30.60 3.58
C ALA A 166 36.36 31.28 4.94
N GLY A 167 35.84 32.50 5.12
CA GLY A 167 36.02 33.32 6.34
C GLY A 167 35.30 32.76 7.57
N ALA A 168 35.44 33.43 8.72
CA ALA A 168 34.86 32.96 9.98
C ALA A 168 33.33 32.71 9.90
N SER A 169 32.58 33.60 9.25
CA SER A 169 31.12 33.47 9.08
C SER A 169 30.74 32.19 8.34
N ALA A 170 31.43 31.89 7.22
CA ALA A 170 31.18 30.72 6.41
C ALA A 170 31.37 29.38 7.14
N LYS A 171 32.37 29.32 8.04
CA LYS A 171 32.62 28.15 8.90
C LYS A 171 31.49 27.87 9.89
N SER A 172 30.64 28.87 10.18
CA SER A 172 29.43 28.71 10.98
C SER A 172 28.17 28.51 10.14
N THR A 173 28.06 29.15 8.96
CA THR A 173 26.87 29.08 8.09
C THR A 173 26.73 27.75 7.35
N LEU A 174 27.83 27.17 6.85
CA LEU A 174 27.76 25.96 6.03
C LEU A 174 27.29 24.71 6.82
N PRO A 175 27.75 24.44 8.07
CA PRO A 175 27.26 23.28 8.83
C PRO A 175 25.76 23.34 9.19
N VAL A 176 25.20 24.52 9.44
CA VAL A 176 23.74 24.65 9.70
C VAL A 176 22.90 24.53 8.43
N LEU A 177 23.46 24.86 7.27
CA LEU A 177 22.86 24.60 5.96
C LEU A 177 22.92 23.11 5.61
N GLU A 178 24.06 22.45 5.84
CA GLU A 178 24.23 21.00 5.69
C GLU A 178 23.20 20.23 6.51
N LYS A 179 23.04 20.57 7.80
CA LYS A 179 22.04 19.97 8.67
C LYS A 179 20.63 20.07 8.10
N ALA A 180 20.24 21.25 7.60
CA ALA A 180 18.93 21.47 6.99
C ALA A 180 18.74 20.69 5.68
N ILE A 181 19.78 20.56 4.85
CA ILE A 181 19.76 19.76 3.61
C ILE A 181 19.68 18.26 3.92
N ASN A 182 20.42 17.79 4.93
CA ASN A 182 20.40 16.39 5.36
C ASN A 182 19.02 16.01 5.95
N ALA A 183 18.36 16.93 6.66
CA ALA A 183 16.97 16.75 7.09
C ALA A 183 16.00 16.62 5.90
N ALA A 184 16.22 17.37 4.81
CA ALA A 184 15.45 17.21 3.58
C ALA A 184 15.74 15.87 2.88
N LEU A 185 16.99 15.42 2.84
CA LEU A 185 17.38 14.12 2.28
C LEU A 185 16.81 12.93 3.07
N ALA A 186 16.72 13.04 4.40
CA ALA A 186 16.03 12.07 5.25
C ALA A 186 14.52 12.03 4.93
N ASP A 187 13.87 13.20 4.87
CA ASP A 187 12.45 13.31 4.50
C ASP A 187 12.16 12.78 3.07
N ILE A 188 13.03 13.04 2.10
CA ILE A 188 12.97 12.44 0.76
C ILE A 188 13.08 10.92 0.85
N SER A 189 14.00 10.40 1.65
CA SER A 189 14.16 8.94 1.80
C SER A 189 12.88 8.28 2.32
N VAL A 190 12.08 8.94 3.15
CA VAL A 190 10.72 8.48 3.56
C VAL A 190 9.69 8.57 2.43
N ARG A 191 9.77 9.61 1.58
CA ARG A 191 8.79 9.87 0.51
C ARG A 191 9.09 9.13 -0.80
N SER A 192 10.34 8.71 -0.98
CA SER A 192 10.91 8.14 -2.19
C SER A 192 11.45 6.73 -1.97
N SER A 193 11.37 6.19 -0.76
CA SER A 193 11.53 4.75 -0.55
C SER A 193 10.40 4.01 -1.26
N ASP A 194 10.70 3.47 -2.43
CA ASP A 194 10.21 2.14 -2.77
C ASP A 194 10.48 1.24 -1.56
N LEU A 195 9.41 0.83 -0.89
CA LEU A 195 9.46 0.07 0.36
C LEU A 195 9.93 -1.35 0.08
N ASN A 196 11.24 -1.50 -0.11
CA ASN A 196 11.95 -2.77 -0.23
C ASN A 196 12.02 -3.47 1.14
N PHE A 197 10.86 -3.85 1.67
CA PHE A 197 10.77 -4.79 2.77
C PHE A 197 11.29 -6.15 2.27
N ASN A 198 12.43 -6.60 2.81
CA ASN A 198 12.89 -7.98 2.63
C ASN A 198 12.01 -8.92 3.47
N ILE A 199 10.81 -9.20 2.98
CA ILE A 199 9.90 -10.16 3.60
C ILE A 199 10.42 -11.57 3.32
N THR A 200 11.18 -12.09 4.28
CA THR A 200 11.46 -13.52 4.35
C THR A 200 10.26 -14.18 5.01
N ALA A 201 9.31 -14.65 4.19
CA ALA A 201 8.13 -15.36 4.64
C ALA A 201 8.44 -16.86 4.83
N GLU A 202 8.58 -17.31 6.07
CA GLU A 202 8.43 -18.74 6.37
C GLU A 202 6.93 -19.06 6.37
N VAL A 203 6.47 -19.70 5.29
CA VAL A 203 5.08 -20.10 5.09
C VAL A 203 4.90 -21.55 5.52
N SER A 204 4.15 -21.78 6.59
CA SER A 204 3.69 -23.14 6.95
C SER A 204 2.20 -23.32 6.65
N LEU A 205 1.91 -24.30 5.79
CA LEU A 205 0.56 -24.70 5.41
C LEU A 205 -0.08 -25.55 6.53
N LYS A 206 -1.22 -25.11 7.04
CA LYS A 206 -2.11 -25.95 7.85
C LYS A 206 -3.47 -26.04 7.15
N GLU A 207 -3.73 -27.17 6.50
CA GLU A 207 -5.04 -27.49 5.95
C GLU A 207 -6.03 -27.73 7.09
N GLU A 208 -7.03 -26.86 7.23
CA GLU A 208 -8.11 -26.99 8.22
C GLU A 208 -9.40 -27.44 7.51
N GLY A 209 -9.26 -28.50 6.72
CA GLY A 209 -10.32 -29.07 5.89
C GLY A 209 -10.30 -28.56 4.45
N PHE A 210 -11.40 -28.82 3.72
CA PHE A 210 -11.46 -28.69 2.27
C PHE A 210 -11.60 -27.25 1.75
N ASP A 211 -12.11 -26.34 2.57
CA ASP A 211 -12.41 -24.95 2.18
C ASP A 211 -11.45 -23.92 2.78
N TYR A 212 -10.79 -24.30 3.86
CA TYR A 212 -9.98 -23.43 4.71
C TYR A 212 -8.53 -23.88 4.67
N VAL A 213 -7.63 -22.97 4.33
CA VAL A 213 -6.21 -23.18 4.53
C VAL A 213 -5.66 -22.05 5.36
N THR A 214 -5.09 -22.39 6.50
CA THR A 214 -4.43 -21.44 7.40
C THR A 214 -2.95 -21.40 7.04
N TYR A 215 -2.49 -20.21 6.67
CA TYR A 215 -1.11 -19.88 6.35
C TYR A 215 -0.53 -19.16 7.57
N SER A 216 0.34 -19.81 8.33
CA SER A 216 1.18 -19.09 9.28
C SER A 216 2.32 -18.44 8.50
N VAL A 217 2.46 -17.13 8.63
CA VAL A 217 3.52 -16.34 7.98
C VAL A 217 4.24 -15.55 9.06
N LYS A 218 5.48 -15.99 9.31
CA LYS A 218 6.45 -15.20 10.05
C LYS A 218 7.15 -14.24 9.09
N THR A 219 7.22 -12.97 9.46
CA THR A 219 8.14 -12.02 8.83
C THR A 219 9.16 -11.54 9.84
N THR A 220 10.31 -11.11 9.33
CA THR A 220 11.35 -10.44 10.09
C THR A 220 11.81 -9.31 9.18
N ALA A 221 11.38 -8.08 9.44
CA ALA A 221 11.91 -6.94 8.70
C ALA A 221 13.27 -6.56 9.33
N GLY A 222 14.33 -6.74 8.56
CA GLY A 222 15.66 -6.14 8.74
C GLY A 222 16.20 -5.76 7.35
N ASP A 223 17.17 -4.87 7.15
CA ASP A 223 18.12 -4.16 8.04
C ASP A 223 18.68 -2.96 7.22
N THR A 224 19.21 -1.82 7.70
CA THR A 224 19.65 -1.35 9.04
C THR A 224 19.26 0.14 9.28
N ASP A 225 19.51 0.65 10.50
CA ASP A 225 19.73 2.06 10.91
C ASP A 225 18.62 3.14 10.74
N ASP A 226 18.39 3.88 11.85
CA ASP A 226 17.76 5.21 11.93
C ASP A 226 16.26 5.42 11.60
N TYR A 227 15.43 4.36 11.54
CA TYR A 227 13.98 4.51 11.69
C TYR A 227 13.42 3.88 12.97
N ASP A 228 12.70 4.71 13.72
CA ASP A 228 12.07 4.51 15.03
C ASP A 228 11.07 3.33 15.05
N ASP A 229 11.62 2.11 15.07
CA ASP A 229 11.31 0.98 15.98
C ASP A 229 9.85 0.52 16.17
N GLN A 230 8.91 0.98 15.36
CA GLN A 230 7.49 0.67 15.49
C GLN A 230 7.06 -0.42 14.49
N TYR A 231 6.86 -1.65 15.02
CA TYR A 231 6.26 -2.81 14.34
C TYR A 231 7.11 -3.54 13.26
N GLN A 232 8.44 -3.53 13.38
CA GLN A 232 9.34 -4.21 12.42
C GLN A 232 9.26 -5.75 12.43
N ASN A 233 8.84 -6.38 13.53
CA ASN A 233 8.72 -7.84 13.62
C ASN A 233 7.28 -8.27 13.87
N LEU A 234 6.58 -8.71 12.81
CA LEU A 234 5.24 -9.27 12.88
C LEU A 234 5.27 -10.79 12.64
N GLU A 235 4.65 -11.56 13.53
CA GLU A 235 4.32 -12.96 13.28
C GLU A 235 2.80 -13.11 13.24
N GLY A 236 2.23 -13.62 12.14
CA GLY A 236 0.80 -13.69 11.94
C GLY A 236 0.32 -14.98 11.29
N GLU A 237 -0.94 -15.32 11.55
CA GLU A 237 -1.66 -16.39 10.88
C GLU A 237 -2.80 -15.80 10.04
N PHE A 238 -2.90 -16.28 8.79
CA PHE A 238 -3.85 -15.80 7.80
C PHE A 238 -4.69 -16.99 7.33
N THR A 239 -5.98 -17.01 7.63
CA THR A 239 -6.89 -18.04 7.12
C THR A 239 -7.49 -17.57 5.82
N PHE A 240 -7.13 -18.24 4.72
CA PHE A 240 -7.74 -18.01 3.43
C PHE A 240 -8.79 -19.08 3.13
N VAL A 241 -9.88 -18.64 2.51
CA VAL A 241 -11.01 -19.45 2.10
C VAL A 241 -11.19 -19.32 0.60
N TYR A 242 -11.38 -20.45 -0.09
CA TYR A 242 -11.69 -20.41 -1.51
C TYR A 242 -13.19 -20.46 -1.77
N SER A 243 -13.74 -19.44 -2.44
CA SER A 243 -15.14 -19.38 -2.86
C SER A 243 -15.26 -19.74 -4.34
N ILE A 244 -15.79 -20.92 -4.63
CA ILE A 244 -16.06 -21.34 -6.03
C ILE A 244 -17.14 -20.47 -6.66
N ASN A 245 -18.20 -20.13 -5.92
CA ASN A 245 -19.32 -19.34 -6.43
C ASN A 245 -18.89 -17.92 -6.85
N GLU A 246 -17.97 -17.30 -6.11
CA GLU A 246 -17.44 -15.97 -6.43
C GLU A 246 -16.22 -16.03 -7.36
N ALA A 247 -15.74 -17.25 -7.66
CA ALA A 247 -14.49 -17.54 -8.38
C ALA A 247 -13.22 -16.90 -7.78
N SER A 248 -13.31 -16.32 -6.57
CA SER A 248 -12.27 -15.57 -5.89
C SER A 248 -11.84 -16.22 -4.57
N TYR A 249 -10.67 -15.78 -4.09
CA TYR A 249 -10.16 -16.13 -2.77
C TYR A 249 -10.57 -15.06 -1.77
N LYS A 250 -10.94 -15.44 -0.55
CA LYS A 250 -11.23 -14.52 0.54
C LYS A 250 -10.25 -14.72 1.69
N LEU A 251 -9.64 -13.64 2.14
CA LEU A 251 -9.00 -13.59 3.45
C LEU A 251 -10.10 -13.53 4.51
N TYR A 252 -10.24 -14.58 5.30
CA TYR A 252 -11.34 -14.77 6.25
C TYR A 252 -10.95 -14.54 7.71
N ARG A 253 -9.65 -14.67 8.03
CA ARG A 253 -9.09 -14.33 9.34
C ARG A 253 -7.68 -13.77 9.21
N ILE A 254 -7.39 -12.75 10.00
CA ILE A 254 -6.05 -12.29 10.34
C ILE A 254 -5.89 -12.50 11.85
N ASN A 255 -4.79 -13.12 12.29
CA ASN A 255 -4.45 -13.31 13.69
C ASN A 255 -2.97 -12.96 13.89
N VAL A 256 -2.68 -11.75 14.39
CA VAL A 256 -1.29 -11.32 14.63
C VAL A 256 -0.85 -11.82 16.00
N THR A 257 0.02 -12.83 16.00
CA THR A 257 0.42 -13.59 17.19
C THR A 257 1.61 -12.99 17.94
N LYS A 258 2.47 -12.22 17.25
CA LYS A 258 3.52 -11.40 17.86
C LYS A 258 3.70 -10.09 17.09
N HIS A 259 4.02 -9.04 17.82
CA HIS A 259 4.52 -7.78 17.28
C HIS A 259 5.58 -7.18 18.22
N SER A 260 6.56 -6.46 17.68
CA SER A 260 7.46 -5.61 18.46
C SER A 260 6.98 -4.15 18.44
N SER A 261 6.44 -3.66 19.56
CA SER A 261 6.14 -2.24 19.75
C SER A 261 7.10 -1.62 20.77
N ASN A 262 7.71 -0.50 20.38
CA ASN A 262 8.62 0.26 21.23
C ASN A 262 7.99 1.60 21.68
N SER A 263 6.72 1.85 21.31
CA SER A 263 5.93 3.03 21.66
C SER A 263 4.68 2.68 22.50
N GLU A 264 4.21 3.63 23.31
CA GLU A 264 2.92 3.56 24.03
C GLU A 264 1.71 3.92 23.13
N ASP A 265 1.91 4.09 21.81
CA ASP A 265 0.90 4.62 20.90
C ASP A 265 -0.08 3.55 20.37
N ASP A 266 -1.34 3.73 20.74
CA ASP A 266 -2.50 2.86 20.48
C ASP A 266 -2.85 2.72 18.98
N TYR A 267 -2.30 3.56 18.10
CA TYR A 267 -2.65 3.57 16.67
C TYR A 267 -2.11 2.37 15.89
N GLY A 268 -0.94 1.83 16.23
CA GLY A 268 -0.45 0.60 15.60
C GLY A 268 -1.28 -0.61 16.00
N SER A 269 -1.55 -0.75 17.30
CA SER A 269 -2.39 -1.81 17.86
C SER A 269 -3.81 -1.79 17.29
N SER A 270 -4.45 -0.62 17.19
CA SER A 270 -5.78 -0.50 16.60
C SER A 270 -5.85 -0.82 15.10
N ILE A 271 -4.76 -0.71 14.33
CA ILE A 271 -4.71 -1.29 12.97
C ILE A 271 -4.71 -2.82 13.05
N LEU A 272 -3.85 -3.41 13.89
CA LEU A 272 -3.73 -4.87 14.04
C LEU A 272 -5.03 -5.51 14.57
N ASP A 273 -5.78 -4.80 15.42
CA ASP A 273 -7.07 -5.21 15.97
C ASP A 273 -8.26 -4.87 15.05
N GLY A 274 -8.05 -4.17 13.93
CA GLY A 274 -9.11 -3.78 13.00
C GLY A 274 -10.03 -2.66 13.49
N THR A 275 -9.65 -1.93 14.54
CA THR A 275 -10.45 -0.88 15.18
C THR A 275 -10.10 0.54 14.73
N ALA A 276 -8.94 0.75 14.09
CA ALA A 276 -8.55 2.04 13.55
C ALA A 276 -9.48 2.52 12.43
N THR A 277 -9.70 3.83 12.36
CA THR A 277 -10.72 4.47 11.51
C THR A 277 -10.21 4.85 10.12
N ASP A 278 -8.98 4.48 9.76
CA ASP A 278 -8.39 4.79 8.45
C ASP A 278 -8.95 3.87 7.34
N ALA A 279 -8.76 4.29 6.09
CA ALA A 279 -9.33 3.61 4.93
C ALA A 279 -8.76 2.21 4.70
N PHE A 280 -7.48 1.99 5.01
CA PHE A 280 -6.83 0.69 4.93
C PHE A 280 -7.46 -0.27 5.95
N THR A 281 -7.49 0.10 7.23
CA THR A 281 -8.03 -0.75 8.30
C THR A 281 -9.49 -1.10 8.06
N GLN A 282 -10.34 -0.11 7.80
CA GLN A 282 -11.78 -0.33 7.60
C GLN A 282 -12.12 -1.14 6.34
N THR A 283 -11.31 -1.07 5.28
CA THR A 283 -11.63 -1.70 3.98
C THR A 283 -10.98 -3.07 3.78
N LEU A 284 -9.82 -3.29 4.41
CA LEU A 284 -8.95 -4.44 4.19
C LEU A 284 -8.79 -5.33 5.43
N ILE A 285 -8.70 -4.75 6.63
CA ILE A 285 -8.33 -5.49 7.85
C ILE A 285 -9.55 -5.82 8.70
N ALA A 286 -10.36 -4.83 9.08
CA ALA A 286 -11.53 -5.00 9.95
C ALA A 286 -12.51 -6.10 9.48
N PRO A 287 -12.87 -6.22 8.18
CA PRO A 287 -13.79 -7.27 7.74
C PRO A 287 -13.16 -8.67 7.76
N ALA A 288 -11.83 -8.77 7.68
CA ALA A 288 -11.13 -10.05 7.84
C ALA A 288 -10.98 -10.44 9.32
N ILE A 289 -10.98 -9.50 10.26
CA ILE A 289 -10.96 -9.78 11.70
C ILE A 289 -12.36 -10.11 12.23
N SER A 290 -13.40 -9.44 11.73
CA SER A 290 -14.81 -9.74 12.09
C SER A 290 -15.31 -11.10 11.57
N GLY A 291 -14.65 -11.67 10.55
CA GLY A 291 -15.09 -12.88 9.87
C GLY A 291 -16.14 -12.64 8.77
N ASP A 292 -16.30 -11.40 8.29
CA ASP A 292 -17.07 -11.10 7.08
C ASP A 292 -16.29 -11.50 5.81
N GLY A 293 -14.96 -11.41 5.88
CA GLY A 293 -14.01 -11.77 4.84
C GLY A 293 -13.76 -10.68 3.80
N VAL A 294 -12.55 -10.65 3.25
CA VAL A 294 -12.13 -9.66 2.23
C VAL A 294 -11.66 -10.38 0.97
N ASP A 295 -12.18 -9.98 -0.18
CA ASP A 295 -11.76 -10.53 -1.48
C ASP A 295 -10.28 -10.23 -1.74
N PHE A 296 -9.50 -11.27 -2.04
CA PHE A 296 -8.06 -11.19 -2.25
C PHE A 296 -7.68 -10.35 -3.47
N SER A 297 -8.60 -10.09 -4.40
CA SER A 297 -8.36 -9.14 -5.51
C SER A 297 -7.96 -7.74 -5.04
N LYS A 298 -8.34 -7.32 -3.82
CA LYS A 298 -7.86 -6.06 -3.20
C LYS A 298 -6.37 -6.07 -2.83
N TYR A 299 -5.78 -7.26 -2.75
CA TYR A 299 -4.36 -7.55 -2.50
C TYR A 299 -3.68 -8.13 -3.74
N SER A 300 -4.18 -7.84 -4.95
CA SER A 300 -3.65 -8.40 -6.20
C SER A 300 -2.39 -7.70 -6.74
N GLN A 301 -1.97 -6.58 -6.12
CA GLN A 301 -0.85 -5.76 -6.57
C GLN A 301 0.24 -5.65 -5.49
N PRO A 302 1.53 -5.55 -5.87
CA PRO A 302 2.60 -5.32 -4.90
C PRO A 302 2.44 -3.96 -4.22
N LEU A 303 2.99 -3.84 -3.00
CA LEU A 303 2.82 -2.67 -2.14
C LEU A 303 3.08 -1.33 -2.84
N ALA A 304 4.17 -1.23 -3.62
CA ALA A 304 4.56 0.00 -4.32
C ALA A 304 3.45 0.55 -5.25
N ALA A 305 2.72 -0.34 -5.95
CA ALA A 305 1.64 0.07 -6.83
C ALA A 305 0.44 0.62 -6.02
N ILE A 306 -0.03 -0.12 -5.01
CA ILE A 306 -1.22 0.27 -4.24
C ILE A 306 -0.97 1.47 -3.31
N ALA A 307 0.27 1.66 -2.84
CA ALA A 307 0.65 2.85 -2.08
C ALA A 307 0.61 4.12 -2.96
N SER A 308 0.93 3.99 -4.26
CA SER A 308 0.90 5.11 -5.21
C SER A 308 -0.52 5.56 -5.60
N ASP A 309 -1.49 4.64 -5.63
CA ASP A 309 -2.91 4.90 -5.97
C ASP A 309 -3.67 5.59 -4.82
N LYS A 310 -3.15 5.52 -3.58
CA LYS A 310 -3.71 6.16 -2.36
C LYS A 310 -5.15 5.76 -2.02
N THR A 311 -5.66 4.68 -2.61
CA THR A 311 -7.01 4.14 -2.39
C THR A 311 -7.25 3.75 -0.94
N TYR A 312 -6.22 3.17 -0.31
CA TYR A 312 -6.25 2.66 1.07
C TYR A 312 -5.28 3.42 1.98
N PHE A 313 -4.10 3.78 1.45
CA PHE A 313 -3.05 4.49 2.18
C PHE A 313 -3.18 6.00 1.92
N THR A 314 -4.06 6.65 2.65
CA THR A 314 -4.29 8.10 2.56
C THR A 314 -3.28 8.87 3.42
N SER A 315 -3.21 10.20 3.23
CA SER A 315 -2.38 11.10 4.05
C SER A 315 -2.63 10.98 5.56
N ASP A 316 -3.81 10.55 5.95
CA ASP A 316 -4.30 10.65 7.34
C ASP A 316 -4.02 9.34 8.12
N SER A 317 -3.29 8.40 7.51
CA SER A 317 -2.98 7.07 8.02
C SER A 317 -1.87 7.15 9.08
N LYS A 318 -2.25 7.11 10.38
CA LYS A 318 -1.32 7.41 11.48
C LYS A 318 -0.29 6.33 11.85
N ALA A 319 -0.36 5.13 11.25
CA ALA A 319 0.61 4.05 11.46
C ALA A 319 0.94 3.33 10.13
N LEU A 320 1.42 4.09 9.14
CA LEU A 320 1.73 3.61 7.79
C LEU A 320 2.71 2.42 7.77
N GLY A 321 3.73 2.39 8.64
CA GLY A 321 4.68 1.26 8.71
C GLY A 321 4.00 -0.07 9.07
N THR A 322 3.11 -0.05 10.06
CA THR A 322 2.28 -1.20 10.46
C THR A 322 1.34 -1.64 9.32
N ALA A 323 0.65 -0.68 8.70
CA ALA A 323 -0.27 -0.93 7.59
C ALA A 323 0.43 -1.54 6.36
N TYR A 324 1.59 -0.99 5.99
CA TYR A 324 2.41 -1.49 4.90
C TYR A 324 2.95 -2.89 5.17
N THR A 325 3.51 -3.14 6.36
CA THR A 325 4.02 -4.46 6.74
C THR A 325 2.90 -5.52 6.69
N LEU A 326 1.73 -5.19 7.26
CA LEU A 326 0.57 -6.09 7.25
C LEU A 326 0.02 -6.33 5.83
N TYR A 327 -0.03 -5.30 4.97
CA TYR A 327 -0.45 -5.46 3.58
C TYR A 327 0.44 -6.46 2.84
N SER A 328 1.77 -6.31 2.91
CA SER A 328 2.65 -7.18 2.15
C SER A 328 2.80 -8.58 2.75
N MET A 329 2.57 -8.77 4.06
CA MET A 329 2.33 -10.11 4.62
C MET A 329 1.13 -10.81 3.96
N ILE A 330 0.00 -10.10 3.85
CA ILE A 330 -1.22 -10.63 3.24
C ILE A 330 -1.02 -10.90 1.73
N TYR A 331 -0.34 -9.99 1.03
CA TYR A 331 0.05 -10.16 -0.38
C TYR A 331 0.82 -11.46 -0.58
N GLU A 332 1.96 -11.63 0.10
CA GLU A 332 2.81 -12.83 -0.05
C GLU A 332 2.07 -14.11 0.35
N ALA A 333 1.32 -14.09 1.46
CA ALA A 333 0.54 -15.24 1.90
C ALA A 333 -0.51 -15.66 0.86
N GLY A 334 -1.23 -14.69 0.29
CA GLY A 334 -2.27 -14.95 -0.71
C GLY A 334 -1.73 -15.29 -2.11
N GLN A 335 -0.51 -14.84 -2.46
CA GLN A 335 0.19 -15.29 -3.66
C GLN A 335 0.61 -16.78 -3.54
N ASN A 336 1.12 -17.18 -2.38
CA ASN A 336 1.41 -18.59 -2.08
C ASN A 336 0.13 -19.44 -2.05
N PHE A 337 -0.95 -18.96 -1.41
CA PHE A 337 -2.27 -19.61 -1.44
C PHE A 337 -2.82 -19.76 -2.86
N THR A 338 -2.68 -18.73 -3.69
CA THR A 338 -3.09 -18.77 -5.09
C THR A 338 -2.30 -19.83 -5.84
N ALA A 339 -0.97 -19.91 -5.67
CA ALA A 339 -0.15 -20.95 -6.30
C ALA A 339 -0.56 -22.37 -5.86
N TYR A 340 -0.85 -22.57 -4.58
CA TYR A 340 -1.31 -23.85 -4.01
C TYR A 340 -2.69 -24.29 -4.56
N ASN A 341 -3.66 -23.36 -4.65
CA ASN A 341 -5.04 -23.68 -5.01
C ASN A 341 -5.35 -23.70 -6.52
N LYS A 342 -4.45 -23.19 -7.38
CA LYS A 342 -4.78 -22.93 -8.78
C LYS A 342 -5.09 -24.20 -9.60
N GLU A 343 -4.66 -25.38 -9.13
CA GLU A 343 -4.61 -26.61 -9.94
C GLU A 343 -5.08 -27.88 -9.21
N THR A 344 -5.57 -27.80 -7.98
CA THR A 344 -5.89 -28.97 -7.14
C THR A 344 -7.31 -29.51 -7.38
N ASN A 345 -7.41 -30.45 -8.32
CA ASN A 345 -8.56 -31.36 -8.42
C ASN A 345 -8.45 -32.44 -7.33
N ALA A 346 -9.36 -32.42 -6.37
CA ALA A 346 -9.29 -33.26 -5.18
C ALA A 346 -10.66 -33.78 -4.73
N ALA A 347 -10.65 -34.90 -4.01
CA ALA A 347 -11.78 -35.38 -3.25
C ALA A 347 -11.36 -35.70 -1.81
N ILE A 348 -12.30 -35.60 -0.87
CA ILE A 348 -12.12 -35.99 0.52
C ILE A 348 -13.31 -36.82 1.02
N LYS A 349 -13.04 -37.66 2.02
CA LYS A 349 -14.07 -38.28 2.85
C LYS A 349 -14.60 -37.27 3.87
N ILE A 350 -15.92 -37.10 3.95
CA ILE A 350 -16.58 -36.37 5.05
C ILE A 350 -16.94 -37.37 6.16
N ASP A 351 -17.62 -38.46 5.80
CA ASP A 351 -17.97 -39.58 6.68
C ASP A 351 -18.00 -40.90 5.88
N ASP A 352 -18.45 -42.01 6.47
CA ASP A 352 -18.48 -43.33 5.82
C ASP A 352 -19.39 -43.42 4.58
N THR A 353 -20.29 -42.44 4.40
CA THR A 353 -21.29 -42.36 3.32
C THR A 353 -21.19 -41.10 2.47
N HIS A 354 -20.50 -40.05 2.93
CA HIS A 354 -20.40 -38.77 2.20
C HIS A 354 -18.96 -38.44 1.81
N TYR A 355 -18.80 -38.11 0.53
CA TYR A 355 -17.52 -37.71 -0.07
C TYR A 355 -17.70 -36.42 -0.86
N ARG A 356 -16.76 -35.49 -0.73
CA ARG A 356 -16.79 -34.19 -1.42
C ARG A 356 -15.71 -34.13 -2.48
N ALA A 357 -16.00 -33.54 -3.62
CA ALA A 357 -15.00 -33.25 -4.64
C ALA A 357 -15.08 -31.81 -5.13
N ARG A 358 -13.89 -31.30 -5.46
CA ARG A 358 -13.65 -30.02 -6.11
C ARG A 358 -12.91 -30.29 -7.41
N VAL A 359 -13.46 -29.77 -8.50
CA VAL A 359 -12.84 -29.90 -9.82
C VAL A 359 -12.84 -28.56 -10.55
N PHE A 360 -11.67 -28.25 -11.09
CA PHE A 360 -11.37 -27.17 -12.02
C PHE A 360 -11.11 -27.82 -13.39
N ASN A 361 -12.00 -27.58 -14.35
CA ASN A 361 -11.82 -28.08 -15.72
C ASN A 361 -11.84 -26.89 -16.70
N GLY A 362 -10.68 -26.23 -16.79
CA GLY A 362 -10.47 -25.03 -17.61
C GLY A 362 -11.28 -23.81 -17.16
N THR A 363 -11.43 -22.84 -18.07
CA THR A 363 -12.09 -21.55 -17.81
C THR A 363 -13.62 -21.66 -17.61
N TYR A 364 -14.23 -22.82 -17.88
CA TYR A 364 -15.67 -22.94 -18.12
C TYR A 364 -16.42 -23.86 -17.14
N GLY A 365 -15.73 -24.47 -16.17
CA GLY A 365 -16.36 -25.35 -15.19
C GLY A 365 -15.55 -25.48 -13.91
N LYS A 366 -15.97 -24.74 -12.88
CA LYS A 366 -15.57 -24.96 -11.49
C LYS A 366 -16.74 -25.62 -10.76
N LEU A 367 -16.52 -26.78 -10.15
CA LEU A 367 -17.55 -27.62 -9.52
C LEU A 367 -17.16 -27.96 -8.08
N ASP A 368 -18.12 -27.81 -7.17
CA ASP A 368 -18.06 -28.34 -5.80
C ASP A 368 -19.33 -29.17 -5.54
N LEU A 369 -19.14 -30.44 -5.20
CA LEU A 369 -20.23 -31.38 -4.99
C LEU A 369 -19.93 -32.38 -3.87
N VAL A 370 -20.99 -32.89 -3.26
CA VAL A 370 -20.96 -33.98 -2.27
C VAL A 370 -21.76 -35.14 -2.83
N ALA A 371 -21.13 -36.31 -2.94
CA ALA A 371 -21.80 -37.56 -3.25
C ALA A 371 -22.17 -38.30 -1.96
N THR A 372 -23.37 -38.87 -1.92
CA THR A 372 -23.75 -39.90 -0.96
C THR A 372 -23.56 -41.26 -1.62
N ILE A 373 -22.87 -42.19 -0.95
CA ILE A 373 -22.56 -43.53 -1.45
C ILE A 373 -23.17 -44.62 -0.57
N ASP A 374 -23.39 -45.79 -1.16
CA ASP A 374 -23.52 -47.06 -0.45
C ASP A 374 -22.15 -47.75 -0.42
N PRO A 375 -21.46 -47.81 0.72
CA PRO A 375 -20.14 -48.44 0.81
C PRO A 375 -20.17 -49.97 0.67
N VAL A 376 -21.34 -50.61 0.90
CA VAL A 376 -21.51 -52.07 0.83
C VAL A 376 -21.76 -52.49 -0.63
N ASN A 377 -22.70 -51.81 -1.30
CA ASN A 377 -23.06 -52.10 -2.69
C ASN A 377 -22.14 -51.40 -3.71
N ARG A 378 -21.24 -50.50 -3.27
CA ARG A 378 -20.31 -49.73 -4.11
C ARG A 378 -21.03 -48.91 -5.18
N THR A 379 -22.10 -48.22 -4.77
CA THR A 379 -22.89 -47.34 -5.63
C THR A 379 -22.88 -45.90 -5.11
N VAL A 380 -22.98 -44.94 -6.03
CA VAL A 380 -23.32 -43.55 -5.71
C VAL A 380 -24.84 -43.44 -5.72
N LEU A 381 -25.44 -43.05 -4.59
CA LEU A 381 -26.89 -42.96 -4.41
C LEU A 381 -27.44 -41.59 -4.85
N SER A 382 -26.70 -40.51 -4.60
CA SER A 382 -27.08 -39.15 -4.96
C SER A 382 -25.88 -38.21 -5.00
N VAL A 383 -26.05 -37.06 -5.67
CA VAL A 383 -25.08 -35.96 -5.65
C VAL A 383 -25.79 -34.64 -5.32
N GLU A 384 -25.26 -33.92 -4.34
CA GLU A 384 -25.64 -32.56 -3.96
C GLU A 384 -24.57 -31.58 -4.47
N TYR A 385 -24.97 -30.49 -5.12
CA TYR A 385 -24.04 -29.46 -5.60
C TYR A 385 -23.95 -28.33 -4.58
N LYS A 386 -22.73 -28.06 -4.07
CA LYS A 386 -22.47 -27.01 -3.07
C LYS A 386 -22.16 -25.67 -3.74
N ALA A 387 -21.42 -25.71 -4.86
CA ALA A 387 -21.03 -24.51 -5.60
C ALA A 387 -20.78 -24.83 -7.08
N TYR A 388 -21.03 -23.83 -7.94
CA TYR A 388 -20.76 -23.90 -9.36
C TYR A 388 -20.40 -22.51 -9.89
N SER A 389 -19.37 -22.43 -10.72
CA SER A 389 -19.02 -21.21 -11.45
C SER A 389 -18.62 -21.53 -12.89
N ALA A 390 -19.16 -20.72 -13.82
CA ALA A 390 -18.86 -20.73 -15.24
C ALA A 390 -18.93 -19.30 -15.79
N VAL A 391 -18.65 -19.16 -17.08
CA VAL A 391 -18.70 -17.87 -17.77
C VAL A 391 -20.15 -17.55 -18.13
N ALA A 392 -20.66 -16.41 -17.62
CA ALA A 392 -22.06 -15.97 -17.65
C ALA A 392 -22.85 -16.15 -18.97
N TYR A 393 -22.17 -16.20 -20.12
CA TYR A 393 -22.80 -16.45 -21.43
C TYR A 393 -23.27 -17.91 -21.61
N TYR A 394 -22.73 -18.86 -20.84
CA TYR A 394 -22.99 -20.30 -20.97
C TYR A 394 -23.60 -20.96 -19.74
N ASP A 395 -23.77 -20.23 -18.62
CA ASP A 395 -24.21 -20.76 -17.32
C ASP A 395 -25.43 -21.69 -17.41
N ASN A 396 -26.46 -21.29 -18.16
CA ASN A 396 -27.69 -22.05 -18.32
C ASN A 396 -27.46 -23.48 -18.82
N PHE A 397 -26.44 -23.72 -19.64
CA PHE A 397 -26.19 -25.02 -20.26
C PHE A 397 -25.46 -26.01 -19.34
N GLY A 398 -24.50 -25.55 -18.55
CA GLY A 398 -23.85 -26.37 -17.53
C GLY A 398 -24.78 -26.63 -16.34
N VAL A 399 -25.49 -25.59 -15.88
CA VAL A 399 -26.46 -25.66 -14.79
C VAL A 399 -27.60 -26.64 -15.10
N ASP A 400 -28.08 -26.70 -16.33
CA ASP A 400 -29.08 -27.68 -16.77
C ASP A 400 -28.61 -29.13 -16.60
N ILE A 401 -27.34 -29.43 -16.94
CA ILE A 401 -26.79 -30.79 -16.80
C ILE A 401 -26.76 -31.19 -15.34
N ILE A 402 -26.15 -30.38 -14.47
CA ILE A 402 -25.99 -30.71 -13.06
C ILE A 402 -27.33 -30.81 -12.32
N LYS A 403 -28.33 -30.01 -12.70
CA LYS A 403 -29.71 -30.12 -12.18
C LYS A 403 -30.53 -31.28 -12.77
N GLY A 404 -29.92 -32.12 -13.62
CA GLY A 404 -30.59 -33.27 -14.20
C GLY A 404 -31.71 -32.92 -15.20
N ASN A 405 -31.66 -31.75 -15.82
CA ASN A 405 -32.67 -31.30 -16.77
C ASN A 405 -32.51 -32.02 -18.12
N THR A 406 -33.55 -32.77 -18.52
CA THR A 406 -33.56 -33.57 -19.77
C THR A 406 -34.38 -32.93 -20.90
N ASN A 407 -34.69 -31.63 -20.81
CA ASN A 407 -35.53 -30.92 -21.79
C ASN A 407 -34.71 -30.25 -22.91
N SER A 408 -33.49 -30.70 -23.17
CA SER A 408 -32.66 -30.17 -24.26
C SER A 408 -33.02 -30.79 -25.61
N ALA A 409 -32.97 -30.01 -26.69
CA ALA A 409 -33.01 -30.54 -28.05
C ALA A 409 -31.74 -31.36 -28.43
N ASN A 410 -30.70 -31.30 -27.59
CA ASN A 410 -29.45 -32.03 -27.78
C ASN A 410 -29.52 -33.40 -27.09
N THR A 411 -29.61 -34.47 -27.89
CA THR A 411 -29.68 -35.86 -27.40
C THR A 411 -28.49 -36.25 -26.54
N LYS A 412 -27.25 -35.91 -26.94
CA LYS A 412 -26.05 -36.23 -26.17
C LYS A 412 -26.07 -35.67 -24.75
N ARG A 413 -26.68 -34.49 -24.56
CA ARG A 413 -26.89 -33.91 -23.22
C ARG A 413 -27.87 -34.74 -22.40
N ASN A 414 -29.01 -35.10 -22.98
CA ASN A 414 -30.04 -35.89 -22.31
C ASN A 414 -29.53 -37.29 -21.95
N ASP A 415 -28.75 -37.91 -22.84
CA ASP A 415 -28.10 -39.20 -22.62
C ASP A 415 -27.07 -39.13 -21.48
N PHE A 416 -26.23 -38.08 -21.44
CA PHE A 416 -25.32 -37.85 -20.32
C PHE A 416 -26.05 -37.72 -18.98
N VAL A 417 -27.08 -36.86 -18.93
CA VAL A 417 -27.89 -36.67 -17.72
C VAL A 417 -28.53 -37.98 -17.28
N LYS A 418 -29.09 -38.76 -18.21
CA LYS A 418 -29.73 -40.05 -17.93
C LYS A 418 -28.75 -41.09 -17.39
N ASN A 419 -27.53 -41.13 -17.90
CA ASN A 419 -26.55 -42.18 -17.58
C ASN A 419 -25.67 -41.87 -16.36
N TYR A 420 -25.47 -40.58 -16.02
CA TYR A 420 -24.49 -40.17 -15.01
C TYR A 420 -25.03 -39.24 -13.91
N VAL A 421 -26.16 -38.56 -14.12
CA VAL A 421 -26.69 -37.53 -13.18
C VAL A 421 -28.05 -37.92 -12.59
N LYS A 422 -28.86 -38.69 -13.30
CA LYS A 422 -30.11 -39.25 -12.75
C LYS A 422 -29.84 -40.61 -12.11
N PHE A 423 -29.90 -40.62 -10.78
CA PHE A 423 -29.72 -41.82 -9.97
C PHE A 423 -31.05 -42.60 -9.84
N PRO A 424 -31.05 -43.93 -10.09
CA PRO A 424 -32.17 -44.79 -9.68
C PRO A 424 -32.10 -45.06 -8.17
N ALA A 425 -33.09 -45.77 -7.61
CA ALA A 425 -33.19 -45.96 -6.15
C ALA A 425 -32.01 -46.78 -5.57
N GLU A 426 -31.45 -47.68 -6.38
CA GLU A 426 -30.27 -48.51 -6.11
C GLU A 426 -28.93 -47.77 -6.33
N GLY A 427 -28.96 -46.54 -6.86
CA GLY A 427 -27.79 -45.76 -7.23
C GLY A 427 -27.10 -46.21 -8.53
N LEU A 428 -25.96 -45.59 -8.84
CA LEU A 428 -25.11 -45.93 -9.98
C LEU A 428 -23.82 -46.58 -9.48
N SER A 429 -23.42 -47.72 -10.07
CA SER A 429 -22.16 -48.41 -9.72
C SER A 429 -20.94 -47.50 -9.87
N PHE A 430 -19.94 -47.66 -9.00
CA PHE A 430 -18.64 -47.01 -9.14
C PHE A 430 -17.98 -47.28 -10.51
N ASP A 431 -18.21 -48.46 -11.10
CA ASP A 431 -17.69 -48.82 -12.42
C ASP A 431 -18.26 -47.97 -13.56
N THR A 432 -19.44 -47.36 -13.35
CA THR A 432 -20.04 -46.38 -14.28
C THR A 432 -19.18 -45.12 -14.41
N PHE A 433 -18.41 -44.76 -13.38
CA PHE A 433 -17.59 -43.55 -13.36
C PHE A 433 -16.12 -43.85 -13.66
N LYS A 434 -15.57 -44.95 -13.14
CA LYS A 434 -14.16 -45.34 -13.35
C LYS A 434 -13.75 -45.46 -14.82
N ASN A 435 -14.61 -46.09 -15.62
CA ASN A 435 -14.23 -46.55 -16.97
C ASN A 435 -14.49 -45.50 -18.07
N VAL A 436 -14.82 -44.27 -17.70
CA VAL A 436 -15.13 -43.19 -18.67
C VAL A 436 -13.88 -42.39 -18.99
N ASN A 437 -13.51 -42.32 -20.27
CA ASN A 437 -12.49 -41.37 -20.72
C ASN A 437 -13.07 -39.95 -20.71
N ILE A 438 -12.67 -39.13 -19.74
CA ILE A 438 -13.18 -37.76 -19.56
C ILE A 438 -12.84 -36.82 -20.73
N ASP A 439 -11.76 -37.09 -21.47
CA ASP A 439 -11.33 -36.26 -22.60
C ASP A 439 -12.17 -36.50 -23.87
N GLU A 440 -12.87 -37.64 -23.95
CA GLU A 440 -13.77 -37.98 -25.07
C GLU A 440 -15.22 -37.51 -24.83
N VAL A 441 -15.54 -37.03 -23.62
CA VAL A 441 -16.88 -36.57 -23.26
C VAL A 441 -17.26 -35.36 -24.11
N THR A 442 -18.27 -35.52 -24.97
CA THR A 442 -18.76 -34.44 -25.84
C THR A 442 -20.28 -34.33 -25.76
N VAL A 443 -20.78 -33.42 -24.93
CA VAL A 443 -22.23 -33.19 -24.73
C VAL A 443 -22.76 -31.95 -25.47
N GLY A 444 -21.90 -31.26 -26.22
CA GLY A 444 -22.25 -30.09 -27.05
C GLY A 444 -21.76 -28.76 -26.48
N THR A 445 -22.03 -27.69 -27.25
CA THR A 445 -21.55 -26.33 -26.96
C THR A 445 -22.03 -25.83 -25.59
N GLY A 446 -21.12 -25.23 -24.83
CA GLY A 446 -21.39 -24.59 -23.54
C GLY A 446 -21.52 -25.52 -22.32
N ALA A 447 -21.49 -26.85 -22.47
CA ALA A 447 -21.69 -27.77 -21.33
C ALA A 447 -20.67 -28.93 -21.23
N THR A 448 -19.76 -29.05 -22.20
CA THR A 448 -18.78 -30.14 -22.25
C THR A 448 -17.76 -30.10 -21.10
N PHE A 449 -17.25 -28.92 -20.74
CA PHE A 449 -16.35 -28.75 -19.59
C PHE A 449 -17.03 -29.11 -18.26
N THR A 450 -18.30 -28.73 -18.08
CA THR A 450 -19.10 -29.09 -16.90
C THR A 450 -19.30 -30.62 -16.80
N ALA A 451 -19.63 -31.28 -17.91
CA ALA A 451 -19.81 -32.73 -17.96
C ALA A 451 -18.52 -33.51 -17.66
N SER A 452 -17.40 -33.08 -18.24
CA SER A 452 -16.08 -33.67 -18.00
C SER A 452 -15.62 -33.45 -16.56
N GLY A 453 -15.80 -32.23 -16.03
CA GLY A 453 -15.49 -31.89 -14.64
C GLY A 453 -16.34 -32.66 -13.63
N TYR A 454 -17.63 -32.91 -13.93
CA TYR A 454 -18.49 -33.75 -13.10
C TYR A 454 -18.00 -35.20 -13.04
N LEU A 455 -17.66 -35.80 -14.19
CA LEU A 455 -17.15 -37.16 -14.22
C LEU A 455 -15.79 -37.29 -13.54
N GLN A 456 -14.90 -36.31 -13.71
CA GLN A 456 -13.64 -36.23 -12.99
C GLN A 456 -13.86 -36.14 -11.47
N ALA A 457 -14.86 -35.39 -11.01
CA ALA A 457 -15.23 -35.31 -9.59
C ALA A 457 -15.72 -36.65 -9.05
N MET A 458 -16.56 -37.38 -9.82
CA MET A 458 -16.99 -38.73 -9.48
C MET A 458 -15.82 -39.73 -9.44
N GLN A 459 -14.90 -39.66 -10.40
CA GLN A 459 -13.70 -40.50 -10.43
C GLN A 459 -12.80 -40.26 -9.22
N LEU A 460 -12.61 -39.01 -8.81
CA LEU A 460 -11.85 -38.65 -7.61
C LEU A 460 -12.52 -39.18 -6.33
N ILE A 461 -13.86 -39.07 -6.22
CA ILE A 461 -14.62 -39.61 -5.08
C ILE A 461 -14.50 -41.13 -4.99
N VAL A 462 -14.68 -41.84 -6.11
CA VAL A 462 -14.54 -43.30 -6.16
C VAL A 462 -13.11 -43.72 -5.81
N ALA A 463 -12.09 -43.02 -6.34
CA ALA A 463 -10.70 -43.29 -6.00
C ALA A 463 -10.41 -43.03 -4.50
N GLU A 464 -10.97 -41.97 -3.91
CA GLU A 464 -10.76 -41.63 -2.50
C GLU A 464 -11.41 -42.64 -1.56
N PHE A 465 -12.62 -43.11 -1.86
CA PHE A 465 -13.24 -44.23 -1.16
C PHE A 465 -12.34 -45.49 -1.19
N GLU A 466 -11.79 -45.82 -2.36
CA GLU A 466 -11.00 -47.04 -2.54
C GLU A 466 -9.61 -46.99 -1.90
N LYS A 467 -9.02 -45.81 -1.70
CA LYS A 467 -7.81 -45.65 -0.86
C LYS A 467 -8.06 -46.08 0.59
N GLY A 468 -9.20 -45.71 1.15
CA GLY A 468 -9.58 -45.98 2.55
C GLY A 468 -10.24 -47.34 2.80
N ALA A 469 -10.35 -48.18 1.77
CA ALA A 469 -10.99 -49.51 1.84
C ALA A 469 -9.98 -50.67 1.84
N ASN A 470 -8.68 -50.37 1.96
CA ASN A 470 -7.57 -51.34 2.17
C ASN A 470 -7.03 -51.22 3.60
#